data_AF-A0A958U3E5-F1
#
_entry.id   AF-A0A958U3E5-F1
#
_cell.length_a   1.000
_cell.length_b   1.000
_cell.length_c   1.000
_cell.angle_alpha   90.00
_cell.angle_beta   90.00
_cell.angle_gamma   90.00
#
_symmetry.space_group_name_H-M   'P 1'
#
loop_
_entity.id
_entity.type
_entity.pdbx_description
1 polymer ?
#
loop_
_entity_poly.entity_id
_entity_poly.type
_entity_poly.pdbx_seq_one_letter_code
_entity_poly.pdbx_strand_id
1 'polypeptide(L)' 'MDRFQKKLSVLGRSESTFKNYTRHLAKMALHFDCLPTELDDDQIQDYLYLLQQ' A
#
# COMPACT_ATOMS: atom_id res chain seq x y z
N MET A 1 -13.20 1.27 0.58
CA MET A 1 -12.10 1.12 1.56
C MET A 1 -12.45 0.19 2.72
N ASP A 2 -13.71 0.09 3.13
CA ASP A 2 -14.18 -0.71 4.27
C ASP A 2 -13.78 -2.19 4.26
N ARG A 3 -13.72 -2.83 3.08
CA ARG A 3 -13.33 -4.24 2.97
C ARG A 3 -11.88 -4.48 3.42
N PHE A 4 -10.97 -3.55 3.12
CA PHE A 4 -9.56 -3.66 3.52
C PHE A 4 -9.39 -3.42 5.02
N GLN A 5 -10.08 -2.41 5.56
CA GLN A 5 -10.10 -2.11 6.99
C GLN A 5 -10.67 -3.26 7.81
N LYS A 6 -11.80 -3.85 7.37
CA LYS A 6 -12.42 -5.03 8.00
C LYS A 6 -11.47 -6.23 7.99
N LYS A 7 -10.78 -6.50 6.87
CA LYS A 7 -9.84 -7.62 6.78
C LYS A 7 -8.66 -7.46 7.74
N LEU A 8 -8.09 -6.26 7.84
CA LEU A 8 -7.00 -5.96 8.78
C LEU A 8 -7.45 -6.02 10.25
N SER A 9 -8.67 -5.56 10.55
CA SER A 9 -9.26 -5.67 11.88
C SER A 9 -9.51 -7.13 12.29
N VAL A 10 -10.03 -7.97 11.39
CA VAL A 10 -10.21 -9.42 11.64
C VAL A 10 -8.87 -10.13 11.87
N LEU A 11 -7.81 -9.68 11.21
CA LEU A 11 -6.43 -10.17 11.40
C LEU A 11 -5.77 -9.63 12.69
N GLY A 12 -6.50 -8.87 13.53
CA GLY A 12 -5.99 -8.31 14.78
C GLY A 12 -4.93 -7.20 14.59
N ARG A 13 -4.84 -6.59 13.40
CA ARG A 13 -3.90 -5.49 13.15
C ARG A 13 -4.45 -4.19 13.72
N SER A 14 -3.57 -3.35 14.24
CA SER A 14 -3.96 -2.07 14.80
C SER A 14 -4.45 -1.10 13.71
N GLU A 15 -5.26 -0.13 14.11
CA GLU A 15 -5.70 0.96 13.22
C GLU A 15 -4.49 1.77 12.68
N SER A 16 -3.42 1.89 13.47
CA SER A 16 -2.17 2.53 13.03
C SER A 16 -1.50 1.75 11.89
N THR A 17 -1.53 0.42 11.91
CA THR A 17 -1.05 -0.41 10.79
C THR A 17 -1.88 -0.16 9.54
N PHE A 18 -3.20 -0.12 9.66
CA PHE A 18 -4.09 0.22 8.54
C PHE A 18 -3.73 1.58 7.94
N LYS A 19 -3.67 2.63 8.77
CA LYS A 19 -3.34 4.00 8.33
C LYS A 19 -1.98 4.07 7.64
N ASN A 20 -0.98 3.36 8.17
CA ASN A 20 0.35 3.32 7.56
C ASN A 20 0.31 2.64 6.18
N TYR A 21 -0.33 1.48 6.07
CA TYR A 21 -0.44 0.77 4.78
C TYR A 21 -1.20 1.60 3.75
N THR A 22 -2.32 2.22 4.12
CA THR A 22 -3.07 3.08 3.20
C THR A 22 -2.26 4.29 2.75
N ARG A 23 -1.44 4.88 3.63
CA ARG A 23 -0.57 6.00 3.27
C ARG A 23 0.51 5.59 2.27
N HIS A 24 1.11 4.42 2.43
CA HIS A 24 2.09 3.89 1.47
C HIS A 24 1.43 3.59 0.12
N LEU A 25 0.24 2.97 0.12
CA LEU A 25 -0.51 2.72 -1.11
C LEU A 25 -0.87 4.03 -1.84
N ALA A 26 -1.27 5.07 -1.11
CA ALA A 26 -1.55 6.38 -1.69
C ALA A 26 -0.30 7.03 -2.30
N LYS A 27 0.85 6.96 -1.62
CA LYS A 27 2.12 7.45 -2.17
C LYS A 27 2.52 6.71 -3.44
N MET A 28 2.30 5.40 -3.47
CA MET A 28 2.58 4.55 -4.63
C MET A 28 1.69 4.91 -5.82
N ALA A 29 0.38 5.05 -5.58
CA ALA A 29 -0.58 5.50 -6.60
C ALA A 29 -0.22 6.88 -7.18
N LEU A 30 0.22 7.81 -6.33
CA LEU A 30 0.68 9.14 -6.76
C LEU A 30 2.01 9.10 -7.52
N HIS A 31 2.89 8.15 -7.22
CA HIS A 31 4.19 8.02 -7.88
C HIS A 31 4.04 7.50 -9.32
N PHE A 32 3.16 6.53 -9.51
CA PHE A 32 2.95 5.86 -10.80
C PHE A 32 1.76 6.39 -11.60
N ASP A 33 0.99 7.33 -11.02
CA ASP A 33 -0.25 7.88 -11.58
C ASP A 33 -1.23 6.78 -12.04
N CYS A 34 -1.25 5.66 -11.31
CA CYS A 34 -2.07 4.49 -11.63
C CYS A 34 -2.63 3.86 -10.35
N LEU A 35 -3.58 2.94 -10.52
CA LEU A 35 -4.08 2.16 -9.40
C LEU A 35 -2.99 1.18 -8.95
N PRO A 36 -2.70 1.03 -7.63
CA PRO A 36 -1.70 0.07 -7.15
C PRO A 36 -1.96 -1.38 -7.54
N THR A 37 -3.18 -1.71 -7.98
CA THR A 37 -3.58 -3.03 -8.47
C THR A 37 -3.23 -3.28 -9.94
N GLU A 38 -2.81 -2.24 -10.66
CA GLU A 38 -2.40 -2.30 -12.07
C GLU A 38 -0.87 -2.28 -12.22
N LEU A 39 -0.14 -2.15 -11.12
CA LEU A 39 1.32 -2.19 -11.09
C LEU A 39 1.81 -3.62 -11.30
N ASP A 40 2.85 -3.75 -12.11
CA ASP A 40 3.58 -5.00 -12.26
C ASP A 40 4.53 -5.23 -11.07
N ASP A 41 4.84 -6.49 -10.80
CA ASP A 41 5.67 -6.88 -9.65
C ASP A 41 7.07 -6.24 -9.71
N ASP A 42 7.64 -6.13 -10.91
CA ASP A 42 8.94 -5.49 -11.16
C ASP A 42 8.92 -3.99 -10.80
N GLN A 43 7.84 -3.28 -11.17
CA GLN A 43 7.68 -1.85 -10.84
C GLN A 43 7.57 -1.62 -9.33
N ILE A 44 6.90 -2.54 -8.63
CA ILE A 44 6.80 -2.49 -7.16
C ILE A 44 8.17 -2.72 -6.54
N GLN A 45 8.96 -3.68 -7.04
CA GLN A 45 10.31 -3.94 -6.54
C GLN A 45 11.24 -2.73 -6.73
N ASP A 46 11.22 -2.11 -7.91
CA ASP A 46 12.00 -0.90 -8.18
C ASP A 46 11.61 0.26 -7.26
N TYR A 47 10.30 0.44 -7.02
CA TYR A 47 9.82 1.45 -6.08
C TYR A 47 10.25 1.18 -4.64
N LEU A 48 10.20 -0.07 -4.20
CA LEU A 48 10.64 -0.46 -2.86
C LEU A 48 12.15 -0.26 -2.70
N TYR A 49 12.94 -0.55 -3.74
CA TYR A 49 14.37 -0.29 -3.77
C TYR A 49 14.68 1.20 -3.64
N LEU A 50 13.95 2.05 -4.37
CA LEU A 50 14.08 3.52 -4.28
C LEU A 50 13.79 4.05 -2.86
N LEU A 51 12.81 3.48 -2.17
CA LEU A 51 12.43 3.87 -0.80
C LEU A 51 13.37 3.37 0.29
N GLN A 52 14.29 2.45 -0.01
CA GLN A 52 15.21 1.85 0.96
C GLN A 52 16.46 2.71 1.25
N GLN A 53 16.59 3.89 0.63
CA GLN A 53 17.63 4.89 0.92
C GLN A 53 17.24 5.84 2.06
#